data_AF-A0ABD2NYL9-F1
#
_entry.id   AF-A0ABD2NYL9-F1
#
_cell.length_a   1.000
_cell.length_b   1.000
_cell.length_c   1.000
_cell.angle_alpha   90.00
_cell.angle_beta   90.00
_cell.angle_gamma   90.00
#
_symmetry.space_group_name_H-M   'P 1'
#
loop_
_entity.id
_entity.type
_entity.pdbx_description
1 polymer ?
#
loop_
_entity_poly.entity_id
_entity_poly.type
_entity_poly.pdbx_seq_one_letter_code
_entity_poly.pdbx_strand_id
1 'polypeptide(L)' 'ACECNQHARRCRFNMELYKLSGRVSGGVCLKCRHFTAGRHCHYCREGYYRDPTKQITHRKACK' A
#
# COMPACT_ATOMS: atom_id res chain seq x y z
N ALA A 1 13.47 0.35 3.53
CA ALA A 1 12.34 1.30 3.50
C ALA A 1 11.04 0.52 3.29
N CYS A 2 9.87 1.06 3.69
CA CYS A 2 8.60 0.37 3.46
C CYS A 2 8.10 0.58 2.03
N GLU A 3 7.61 -0.48 1.40
CA GLU A 3 6.97 -0.40 0.08
C GLU A 3 5.51 0.01 0.24
N CYS A 4 5.22 1.27 -0.08
CA CYS A 4 3.88 1.86 0.04
C CYS A 4 3.35 2.41 -1.28
N ASN A 5 3.95 2.02 -2.42
CA ASN A 5 3.59 2.50 -3.75
C ASN A 5 3.51 4.04 -3.84
N GLN A 6 4.34 4.77 -3.09
CA GLN A 6 4.30 6.24 -2.99
C GLN A 6 2.98 6.84 -2.46
N HIS A 7 2.15 6.04 -1.78
CA HIS A 7 0.86 6.46 -1.23
C HIS A 7 0.88 6.68 0.29
N ALA A 8 1.95 6.33 0.99
CA ALA A 8 2.08 6.62 2.42
C ALA A 8 3.45 7.22 2.72
N ARG A 9 3.48 8.13 3.71
CA ARG A 9 4.72 8.71 4.23
C ARG A 9 5.24 8.01 5.49
N ARG A 10 4.40 7.17 6.11
CA ARG A 10 4.69 6.48 7.37
C ARG A 10 4.30 5.02 7.23
N CYS A 11 5.03 4.17 7.92
CA CYS A 11 4.73 2.76 8.08
C CYS A 11 5.10 2.32 9.51
N ARG A 12 4.61 1.16 9.92
CA ARG A 12 5.04 0.45 11.12
C ARG A 12 5.55 -0.93 10.75
N PHE A 13 6.41 -1.49 11.60
CA PHE A 13 6.80 -2.89 11.49
C PHE A 13 5.79 -3.78 12.23
N ASN A 14 5.53 -4.95 11.68
CA ASN A 14 4.74 -6.01 12.30
C ASN A 14 5.54 -7.32 12.26
N MET A 15 5.90 -7.82 13.45
CA MET A 15 6.71 -9.03 13.62
C MET A 15 5.99 -10.30 13.17
N GLU A 16 4.68 -10.39 13.36
CA GLU A 16 3.88 -11.55 12.94
C GLU A 16 3.87 -11.68 11.42
N LEU A 17 3.61 -10.57 10.72
CA LEU A 17 3.66 -10.53 9.27
C LEU A 17 5.07 -10.81 8.71
N TYR A 18 6.11 -10.36 9.40
CA TYR A 18 7.49 -10.69 9.04
C TYR A 18 7.73 -12.20 9.08
N LYS A 19 7.32 -12.87 10.17
CA LYS A 19 7.44 -14.33 10.30
C LYS A 19 6.64 -15.05 9.21
N LEU A 20 5.37 -14.66 9.00
CA LEU A 20 4.50 -15.26 7.98
C LEU A 20 5.03 -15.07 6.55
N SER A 21 5.72 -13.96 6.28
CA SER A 21 6.37 -13.72 4.98
C SER A 21 7.67 -14.51 4.76
N GLY A 22 8.02 -15.47 5.64
CA GLY A 22 9.29 -16.18 5.55
C GLY A 22 10.49 -15.30 5.93
N ARG A 23 10.30 -14.35 6.86
CA ARG A 23 11.31 -13.35 7.26
C ARG A 23 11.74 -12.42 6.12
N VAL A 24 10.84 -12.11 5.18
CA VAL A 24 11.08 -11.20 4.05
C VAL A 24 10.60 -9.77 4.33
N SER A 25 9.35 -9.57 4.75
CA SER A 25 8.78 -8.24 4.99
C SER A 25 7.75 -8.21 6.11
N GLY A 26 7.92 -7.27 7.04
CA GLY A 26 6.96 -6.94 8.12
C GLY A 26 6.35 -5.55 8.02
N GLY A 27 6.68 -4.77 6.99
CA GLY A 27 6.25 -3.38 6.88
C GLY A 27 4.75 -3.26 6.59
N VAL A 28 4.05 -2.36 7.29
CA VAL A 28 2.64 -2.03 7.08
C VAL A 28 2.51 -0.51 6.94
N CYS A 29 2.05 -0.06 5.78
CA CYS A 29 1.84 1.35 5.51
C CYS A 29 0.72 1.93 6.37
N LEU A 30 0.88 3.19 6.77
CA LEU A 30 -0.08 3.90 7.61
C LEU A 30 -0.68 5.06 6.81
N LYS A 31 -2.01 5.22 6.91
CA LYS A 31 -2.76 6.32 6.28
C LYS A 31 -2.47 6.42 4.77
N CYS A 32 -2.79 5.36 4.03
CA CYS A 32 -2.70 5.37 2.56
C CYS A 32 -3.49 6.57 1.98
N ARG A 33 -2.85 7.30 1.06
CA ARG A 33 -3.40 8.45 0.36
C ARG A 33 -3.86 8.06 -1.05
N HIS A 34 -4.46 9.00 -1.77
CA HIS A 34 -4.84 8.81 -3.18
C HIS A 34 -5.86 7.66 -3.38
N PHE A 35 -6.75 7.48 -2.41
CA PHE A 35 -7.80 6.45 -2.43
C PHE A 35 -7.28 5.01 -2.57
N THR A 36 -6.05 4.76 -2.14
CA THR A 36 -5.48 3.41 -2.04
C THR A 36 -5.70 2.81 -0.66
N ALA A 37 -5.63 1.49 -0.58
CA ALA A 37 -5.81 0.69 0.60
C ALA A 37 -4.89 -0.54 0.57
N GLY A 38 -4.89 -1.27 1.68
CA GLY A 38 -4.06 -2.46 1.88
C GLY A 38 -2.70 -2.16 2.50
N ARG A 39 -2.02 -3.24 2.86
CA ARG A 39 -0.73 -3.21 3.58
C ARG A 39 0.34 -2.34 2.91
N HIS A 40 0.39 -2.39 1.59
CA HIS A 40 1.33 -1.63 0.75
C HIS A 40 0.64 -0.52 -0.07
N CYS A 41 -0.61 -0.16 0.25
CA CYS A 41 -1.39 0.80 -0.55
C CYS A 41 -1.49 0.39 -2.05
N HIS A 42 -1.75 -0.89 -2.32
CA HIS A 42 -1.59 -1.51 -3.65
C HIS A 42 -2.91 -1.78 -4.38
N TYR A 43 -4.05 -1.55 -3.73
CA TYR A 43 -5.37 -1.62 -4.34
C TYR A 43 -6.21 -0.41 -3.96
N CYS A 44 -7.33 -0.20 -4.64
CA CYS A 44 -8.21 0.94 -4.38
C CYS A 44 -9.11 0.67 -3.18
N ARG A 45 -9.31 1.67 -2.33
CA ARG A 45 -10.26 1.58 -1.22
C ARG A 45 -11.67 1.32 -1.77
N GLU A 46 -12.53 0.78 -0.92
CA GLU A 46 -13.94 0.59 -1.25
C GLU A 46 -14.59 1.89 -1.74
N GLY A 47 -15.41 1.76 -2.80
CA GLY A 47 -16.03 2.88 -3.52
C GLY A 47 -15.16 3.52 -4.60
N TYR A 48 -13.90 3.09 -4.78
CA TYR A 48 -13.01 3.58 -5.84
C TYR A 48 -12.55 2.42 -6.74
N TYR A 49 -12.31 2.71 -8.02
CA TYR A 49 -11.89 1.76 -9.04
C TYR A 49 -10.48 2.05 -9.56
N ARG A 50 -9.79 0.99 -9.99
CA ARG A 50 -8.43 1.07 -10.53
C ARG A 50 -8.45 1.63 -11.95
N ASP A 51 -7.68 2.68 -12.21
CA ASP A 51 -7.46 3.21 -13.57
C ASP A 51 -6.36 2.40 -14.30
N PRO A 52 -6.71 1.51 -15.25
CA PRO A 52 -5.73 0.62 -15.88
C PRO A 52 -4.66 1.36 -16.69
N THR A 53 -4.90 2.62 -17.05
CA THR A 53 -3.96 3.44 -17.84
C THR A 53 -2.82 4.04 -17.01
N LYS A 54 -2.89 3.91 -15.68
CA LYS A 54 -1.94 4.50 -14.75
C LYS A 54 -1.21 3.41 -13.99
N GLN A 55 0.07 3.59 -13.70
CA GLN A 55 0.78 2.71 -12.76
C GLN A 55 0.21 2.87 -11.35
N ILE A 56 0.33 1.82 -10.51
CA ILE A 56 -0.22 1.85 -9.15
C ILE A 56 0.34 3.01 -8.35
N THR A 57 1.62 3.38 -8.54
CA THR A 57 2.31 4.47 -7.85
C THR A 57 1.75 5.87 -8.15
N HIS A 58 0.90 6.02 -9.17
CA HIS A 58 0.39 7.31 -9.59
C HIS A 58 -0.66 7.86 -8.61
N ARG A 59 -0.62 9.17 -8.30
CA ARG A 59 -1.57 9.84 -7.37
C ARG A 59 -3.06 9.74 -7.74
N LYS A 60 -3.36 9.30 -8.95
CA LYS A 60 -4.72 9.12 -9.50
C LYS A 60 -4.93 7.69 -10.00
N ALA A 61 -4.19 6.72 -9.46
CA ALA A 61 -4.33 5.30 -9.82
C ALA A 61 -5.71 4.73 -9.46
N CYS A 62 -6.40 5.36 -8.50
CA CYS A 62 -7.77 5.08 -8.08
C CYS A 62 -8.68 6.27 -8.35
N LYS A 63 -9.89 6.01 -8.83
CA LYS A 63 -10.93 6.99 -9.19
C LYS A 63 -12.27 6.62 -8.60
#